data_AF-A0A7S1VGL4-F1
#
_entry.id   AF-A0A7S1VGL4-F1
#
_cell.length_a   1.000
_cell.length_b   1.000
_cell.length_c   1.000
_cell.angle_alpha   90.00
_cell.angle_beta   90.00
_cell.angle_gamma   90.00
#
_symmetry.space_group_name_H-M   'P 1'
#
loop_
_entity.id
_entity.type
_entity.pdbx_description
1 polymer ?
#
loop_
_entity_poly.entity_id
_entity_poly.type
_entity_poly.pdbx_seq_one_letter_code
_entity_poly.pdbx_strand_id
1 'polypeptide(L)'
;DEVRKCMSICEIHDFGWKDLYYPTPRRFRAQLSGAIYLARFREAKVGFYEEVITDDSRTQALEAWEEATQEHQKLTEQLEEKSQRAERMYSEIDEIENECRELETEIASSNRSQKAVREENSALQKKFKEMAEELSNINFELQEAEAEHDRLLAKIVSSPDRRKRELLDTNASLDFERKEVKALEEKVKESRSSIVHVNQALKNFADAEQMVKEGLEASEKENMARAQLDETLAKKKLVEKKVGSVTSEKDEISATLKRLEEKLHRMRKQAKLKMTAAKESLEEAKQELREVERDHLEGLARIEAGEAEVKAIEARIEAERQKTNVEIQEMIAQYREVEESVLEENTELLNQLGVATED
;
A
#
# COMPACT_ATOMS: atom_id res chain seq x y z
N ASP A 1 28.08 32.92 34.58
CA ASP A 1 26.71 33.35 34.23
C ASP A 1 25.55 32.93 35.12
N GLU A 2 25.51 31.72 35.67
CA GLU A 2 24.36 31.31 36.50
C GLU A 2 24.14 32.20 37.73
N VAL A 3 25.21 32.67 38.37
CA VAL A 3 25.13 33.60 39.51
C VAL A 3 24.57 34.96 39.09
N ARG A 4 24.91 35.46 37.90
CA ARG A 4 24.34 36.72 37.38
C ARG A 4 22.85 36.57 37.09
N LYS A 5 22.43 35.42 36.55
CA LYS A 5 21.00 35.09 36.35
C LYS A 5 20.27 35.01 37.69
N CYS A 6 20.84 34.31 38.67
CA CYS A 6 20.29 34.22 40.02
C CYS A 6 20.18 35.59 40.71
N MET A 7 21.22 36.42 40.64
CA MET A 7 21.23 37.75 41.23
C MET A 7 20.26 38.71 40.51
N SER A 8 20.05 38.53 39.20
CA SER A 8 19.00 39.24 38.47
C SER A 8 17.59 38.82 38.93
N ILE A 9 17.38 37.58 39.37
CA ILE A 9 16.12 37.13 39.99
C ILE A 9 15.96 37.76 41.38
N CYS A 10 17.07 37.97 42.09
CA CYS A 10 17.13 38.71 43.36
C CYS A 10 17.05 40.25 43.20
N GLU A 11 16.61 40.77 42.05
CA GLU A 11 16.50 42.21 41.72
C GLU A 11 17.82 42.99 41.66
N ILE A 12 18.96 42.31 41.49
CA ILE A 12 20.28 42.91 41.33
C ILE A 12 20.74 42.71 39.88
N HIS A 13 20.31 43.62 39.02
CA HIS A 13 20.56 43.55 37.57
C HIS A 13 21.95 44.02 37.16
N ASP A 14 22.62 44.80 38.01
CA ASP A 14 23.96 45.32 37.76
C ASP A 14 25.05 44.40 38.37
N PHE A 15 24.69 43.15 38.71
CA PHE A 15 25.59 42.16 39.25
C PHE A 15 26.70 41.86 38.25
N GLY A 16 27.89 42.31 38.62
CA GLY A 16 29.03 42.33 37.75
C GLY A 16 30.17 41.52 38.31
N TRP A 17 31.13 41.34 37.43
CA TRP A 17 32.46 40.90 37.77
C TRP A 17 33.02 41.64 39.01
N LYS A 18 32.87 42.96 39.11
CA LYS A 18 33.35 43.73 40.29
C LYS A 18 32.82 43.22 41.64
N ASP A 19 31.60 42.71 41.67
CA ASP A 19 30.97 42.19 42.89
C ASP A 19 31.56 40.89 43.39
N LEU A 20 32.25 40.15 42.52
CA LEU A 20 32.84 38.86 42.83
C LEU A 20 34.35 38.95 43.18
N TYR A 21 35.17 39.73 42.44
CA TYR A 21 36.62 39.89 42.82
C TYR A 21 36.78 40.97 43.88
N TYR A 22 35.90 41.98 43.96
CA TYR A 22 36.06 43.12 44.87
C TYR A 22 34.73 43.49 45.55
N PRO A 23 34.19 42.60 46.39
CA PRO A 23 32.93 42.82 47.06
C PRO A 23 33.06 44.01 48.01
N THR A 24 32.34 45.09 47.73
CA THR A 24 32.20 46.16 48.72
C THR A 24 31.25 45.69 49.82
N PRO A 25 31.56 45.88 51.12
CA PRO A 25 30.76 45.33 52.22
C PRO A 25 29.27 45.71 52.15
N ARG A 26 28.98 46.93 51.67
CA ARG A 26 27.62 47.42 51.46
C ARG A 26 26.88 46.65 50.35
N ARG A 27 27.55 46.40 49.23
CA ARG A 27 26.94 45.77 48.04
C ARG A 27 26.83 44.25 48.20
N PHE A 28 27.84 43.63 48.79
CA PHE A 28 27.80 42.20 49.13
C PHE A 28 26.70 41.89 50.13
N ARG A 29 26.51 42.73 51.15
CA ARG A 29 25.37 42.61 52.07
C ARG A 29 24.03 42.71 51.35
N ALA A 30 23.89 43.61 50.38
CA ALA A 30 22.67 43.72 49.58
C ALA A 30 22.42 42.45 48.73
N GLN A 31 23.47 41.89 48.13
CA GLN A 31 23.40 40.64 47.35
C GLN A 31 23.02 39.42 48.20
N LEU A 32 23.66 39.25 49.36
CA LEU A 32 23.28 38.19 50.30
C LEU A 32 21.86 38.39 50.82
N SER A 33 21.46 39.63 51.11
CA SER A 33 20.09 39.92 51.53
C SER A 33 19.07 39.55 50.45
N GLY A 34 19.38 39.83 49.17
CA GLY A 34 18.55 39.42 48.03
C GLY A 34 18.48 37.90 47.86
N ALA A 35 19.61 37.19 47.97
CA ALA A 35 19.64 35.73 47.91
C ALA A 35 18.89 35.07 49.07
N ILE A 36 19.03 35.61 50.29
CA ILE A 36 18.27 35.16 51.46
C ILE A 36 16.78 35.43 51.26
N TYR A 37 16.41 36.59 50.70
CA TYR A 37 15.03 36.91 50.38
C TYR A 37 14.46 35.94 49.36
N LEU A 38 15.20 35.62 48.30
CA LEU A 38 14.79 34.62 47.30
C LEU A 38 14.67 33.22 47.91
N ALA A 39 15.60 32.80 48.76
CA ALA A 39 15.54 31.52 49.45
C ALA A 39 14.31 31.44 50.36
N ARG A 40 14.05 32.50 51.13
CA ARG A 40 12.87 32.63 51.99
C ARG A 40 11.57 32.70 51.18
N PHE A 41 11.58 33.36 50.03
CA PHE A 41 10.44 33.40 49.11
C PHE A 41 10.17 32.03 48.52
N ARG A 42 11.22 31.32 48.07
CA ARG A 42 11.12 29.94 47.59
C ARG A 42 10.54 29.05 48.69
N GLU A 43 11.08 29.09 49.90
CA GLU A 43 10.58 28.28 51.03
C GLU A 43 9.13 28.60 51.38
N ALA A 44 8.74 29.88 51.38
CA ALA A 44 7.36 30.30 51.55
C ALA A 44 6.42 29.87 50.40
N LYS A 45 6.96 29.62 49.21
CA LYS A 45 6.21 29.15 48.02
C LYS A 45 6.29 27.64 47.81
N VAL A 46 7.25 26.94 48.40
CA VAL A 46 7.40 25.48 48.28
C VAL A 46 6.13 24.78 48.74
N GLY A 47 5.54 25.18 49.88
CA GLY A 47 4.27 24.59 50.33
C GLY A 47 3.12 24.77 49.34
N PHE A 48 3.04 25.92 48.64
CA PHE A 48 2.04 26.15 47.60
C PHE A 48 2.28 25.28 46.36
N TYR A 49 3.54 25.10 45.96
CA TYR A 49 3.87 24.21 44.84
C TYR A 49 3.73 22.74 45.21
N GLU A 50 4.07 22.35 46.43
CA GLU A 50 3.84 21.01 46.95
C GLU A 50 2.34 20.71 46.93
N GLU A 51 1.48 21.61 47.40
CA GLU A 51 0.02 21.45 47.32
C GLU A 51 -0.47 21.27 45.88
N VAL A 52 0.11 21.98 44.91
CA VAL A 52 -0.21 21.84 43.46
C VAL A 52 0.38 20.55 42.85
N ILE A 53 1.49 20.05 43.37
CA ILE A 53 2.14 18.81 42.89
C ILE A 53 1.47 17.58 43.51
N THR A 54 1.09 17.66 44.79
CA THR A 54 0.28 16.67 45.50
C THR A 54 -1.21 16.89 45.27
N ASP A 55 -1.61 17.84 44.43
CA ASP A 55 -3.00 18.00 44.02
C ASP A 55 -3.39 16.71 43.30
N ASP A 56 -4.14 15.87 44.02
CA ASP A 56 -4.63 14.59 43.56
C ASP A 56 -5.32 14.70 42.20
N SER A 57 -5.87 15.87 41.86
CA SER A 57 -6.49 16.14 40.56
C SER A 57 -5.54 15.96 39.37
N ARG A 58 -4.28 16.40 39.50
CA ARG A 58 -3.27 16.29 38.43
C ARG A 58 -2.78 14.86 38.28
N THR A 59 -2.52 14.20 39.41
CA THR A 59 -2.07 12.80 39.41
C THR A 59 -3.15 11.89 38.86
N GLN A 60 -4.41 12.06 39.29
CA GLN A 60 -5.56 11.33 38.75
C GLN A 60 -5.77 11.60 37.25
N ALA A 61 -5.56 12.84 36.78
CA ALA A 61 -5.67 13.16 35.36
C ALA A 61 -4.57 12.48 34.52
N LEU A 62 -3.36 12.34 35.04
CA LEU A 62 -2.27 11.61 34.38
C LEU A 62 -2.54 10.11 34.35
N GLU A 63 -3.00 9.52 35.46
CA GLU A 63 -3.40 8.11 35.52
C GLU A 63 -4.54 7.81 34.55
N ALA A 64 -5.60 8.63 34.53
CA ALA A 64 -6.71 8.48 33.60
C ALA A 64 -6.28 8.63 32.14
N TRP A 65 -5.33 9.53 31.85
CA TRP A 65 -4.77 9.67 30.51
C TRP A 65 -3.96 8.43 30.09
N GLU A 66 -3.18 7.87 31.00
CA GLU A 66 -2.40 6.65 30.76
C GLU A 66 -3.32 5.44 30.55
N GLU A 67 -4.36 5.28 31.38
CA GLU A 67 -5.39 4.26 31.20
C GLU A 67 -6.11 4.38 29.85
N ALA A 68 -6.56 5.59 29.50
CA ALA A 68 -7.21 5.84 28.21
C ALA A 68 -6.28 5.56 27.02
N THR A 69 -4.99 5.85 27.16
CA THR A 69 -3.99 5.57 26.12
C THR A 69 -3.79 4.06 25.96
N GLN A 70 -3.69 3.32 27.07
CA GLN A 70 -3.59 1.85 27.04
C GLN A 70 -4.85 1.20 26.47
N GLU A 71 -6.04 1.70 26.81
CA GLU A 71 -7.30 1.21 26.26
C GLU A 71 -7.39 1.48 24.75
N HIS A 72 -7.04 2.69 24.33
CA HIS A 72 -6.99 3.06 22.91
C HIS A 72 -6.03 2.13 22.14
N GLN A 73 -4.85 1.84 22.69
CA GLN A 73 -3.91 0.92 22.06
C GLN A 73 -4.49 -0.49 21.93
N LYS A 74 -5.08 -1.03 23.00
CA LYS A 74 -5.75 -2.35 22.97
C LYS A 74 -6.89 -2.41 21.96
N LEU A 75 -7.72 -1.37 21.89
CA LEU A 75 -8.82 -1.29 20.92
C LEU A 75 -8.30 -1.18 19.48
N THR A 76 -7.20 -0.48 19.26
CA THR A 76 -6.56 -0.38 17.95
C THR A 76 -6.02 -1.74 17.50
N GLU A 77 -5.34 -2.47 18.38
CA GLU A 77 -4.84 -3.83 18.10
C GLU A 77 -6.01 -4.80 17.79
N GLN A 78 -7.09 -4.74 18.57
CA GLN A 78 -8.30 -5.55 18.30
C GLN A 78 -8.99 -5.18 16.98
N LEU A 79 -9.02 -3.89 16.63
CA LEU A 79 -9.59 -3.44 15.37
C LEU A 79 -8.77 -3.93 14.19
N GLU A 80 -7.44 -3.87 14.30
CA GLU A 80 -6.52 -4.36 13.27
C GLU A 80 -6.65 -5.88 13.09
N GLU A 81 -6.69 -6.65 14.18
CA GLU A 81 -6.92 -8.10 14.13
C GLU A 81 -8.25 -8.45 13.45
N LYS A 82 -9.35 -7.76 13.83
CA LYS A 82 -10.66 -7.97 13.21
C LYS A 82 -10.68 -7.57 11.74
N SER A 83 -10.00 -6.49 11.38
CA SER A 83 -9.89 -6.04 9.98
C SER A 83 -9.13 -7.05 9.13
N GLN A 84 -7.99 -7.55 9.62
CA GLN A 84 -7.20 -8.58 8.93
C GLN A 84 -8.00 -9.89 8.80
N ARG A 85 -8.76 -10.27 9.83
CA ARG A 85 -9.64 -11.45 9.76
C ARG A 85 -10.76 -11.25 8.73
N ALA A 86 -11.38 -10.07 8.69
CA ALA A 86 -12.41 -9.77 7.71
C ALA A 86 -11.85 -9.80 6.28
N GLU A 87 -10.65 -9.25 6.05
CA GLU A 87 -9.99 -9.26 4.75
C GLU A 87 -9.70 -10.69 4.27
N ARG A 88 -9.22 -11.57 5.16
CA ARG A 88 -9.05 -13.01 4.85
C ARG A 88 -10.38 -13.66 4.48
N MET A 89 -11.43 -13.42 5.28
CA MET A 89 -12.76 -13.97 4.99
C MET A 89 -13.32 -13.47 3.65
N TYR A 90 -13.14 -12.19 3.30
CA TYR A 90 -13.58 -11.67 2.00
C TYR A 90 -12.81 -12.31 0.83
N SER A 91 -11.51 -12.57 1.01
CA SER A 91 -10.71 -13.31 0.02
C SER A 91 -11.23 -14.74 -0.17
N GLU A 92 -11.50 -15.46 0.93
CA GLU A 92 -12.06 -16.81 0.89
C GLU A 92 -13.45 -16.83 0.23
N ILE A 93 -14.29 -15.83 0.51
CA ILE A 93 -15.61 -15.69 -0.13
C ILE A 93 -15.47 -15.46 -1.64
N ASP A 94 -14.56 -14.58 -2.08
CA ASP A 94 -14.34 -14.33 -3.51
C ASP A 94 -13.82 -15.58 -4.23
N GLU A 95 -12.92 -16.34 -3.61
CA GLU A 95 -12.45 -17.63 -4.13
C GLU A 95 -13.61 -18.63 -4.31
N ILE A 96 -14.47 -18.78 -3.29
CA ILE A 96 -15.64 -19.66 -3.34
C ILE A 96 -16.65 -19.19 -4.39
N GLU A 97 -16.90 -17.88 -4.51
CA GLU A 97 -17.80 -17.31 -5.52
C GLU A 97 -17.27 -17.52 -6.94
N ASN A 98 -15.96 -17.46 -7.14
CA ASN A 98 -15.32 -17.76 -8.42
C ASN A 98 -15.45 -19.26 -8.74
N GLU A 99 -15.18 -20.16 -7.79
CA GLU A 99 -15.35 -21.61 -7.97
C GLU A 99 -16.81 -21.97 -8.30
N CYS A 100 -17.78 -21.36 -7.58
CA CYS A 100 -19.20 -21.55 -7.84
C CYS A 100 -19.59 -21.10 -9.25
N ARG A 101 -19.07 -19.96 -9.73
CA ARG A 101 -19.28 -19.49 -11.11
C ARG A 101 -18.70 -20.46 -12.14
N GLU A 102 -17.51 -20.98 -11.90
CA GLU A 102 -16.89 -21.97 -12.79
C GLU A 102 -17.73 -23.25 -12.86
N LEU A 103 -18.15 -23.78 -11.70
CA LEU A 103 -19.01 -24.97 -11.63
C LEU A 103 -20.36 -24.75 -12.33
N GLU A 104 -20.98 -23.58 -12.18
CA GLU A 104 -22.22 -23.24 -12.90
C GLU A 104 -22.03 -23.26 -14.43
N THR A 105 -20.89 -22.73 -14.92
CA THR A 105 -20.59 -22.76 -16.36
C THR A 105 -20.35 -24.18 -16.87
N GLU A 106 -19.67 -25.02 -16.08
CA GLU A 106 -19.43 -26.42 -16.41
C GLU A 106 -20.73 -27.22 -16.44
N ILE A 107 -21.60 -27.04 -15.44
CA ILE A 107 -22.92 -27.66 -15.39
C ILE A 107 -23.76 -27.23 -16.60
N ALA A 108 -23.76 -25.94 -16.95
CA ALA A 108 -24.48 -25.44 -18.12
C ALA A 108 -23.97 -26.06 -19.43
N SER A 109 -22.64 -26.20 -19.58
CA SER A 109 -22.00 -26.86 -20.72
C SER A 109 -22.36 -28.35 -20.80
N SER A 110 -22.23 -29.07 -19.68
CA SER A 110 -22.56 -30.49 -19.56
C SER A 110 -24.03 -30.76 -19.89
N ASN A 111 -24.95 -29.92 -19.40
CA ASN A 111 -26.38 -30.02 -19.72
C ASN A 111 -26.68 -29.81 -21.21
N ARG A 112 -25.99 -28.88 -21.88
CA ARG A 112 -26.11 -28.70 -23.34
C ARG A 112 -25.62 -29.94 -24.09
N SER A 113 -24.47 -30.49 -23.68
CA SER A 113 -23.93 -31.72 -24.26
C SER A 113 -24.87 -32.91 -24.06
N GLN A 114 -25.38 -33.12 -22.85
CA GLN A 114 -26.37 -34.17 -22.57
C GLN A 114 -27.64 -34.01 -23.42
N LYS A 115 -28.13 -32.78 -23.61
CA LYS A 115 -29.29 -32.52 -24.47
C LYS A 115 -28.99 -32.90 -25.93
N ALA A 116 -27.85 -32.49 -26.46
CA ALA A 116 -27.45 -32.81 -27.83
C ALA A 116 -27.32 -34.34 -28.03
N VAL A 117 -26.68 -35.05 -27.11
CA VAL A 117 -26.56 -36.51 -27.15
C VAL A 117 -27.93 -37.20 -27.09
N ARG A 118 -28.87 -36.69 -26.27
CA ARG A 118 -30.24 -37.22 -26.22
C ARG A 118 -31.00 -37.02 -27.54
N GLU A 119 -30.86 -35.85 -28.16
CA GLU A 119 -31.46 -35.55 -29.47
C GLU A 119 -30.87 -36.45 -30.57
N GLU A 120 -29.55 -36.63 -30.59
CA GLU A 120 -28.86 -37.54 -31.52
C GLU A 120 -29.31 -38.99 -31.32
N ASN A 121 -29.36 -39.47 -30.07
CA ASN A 121 -29.81 -40.83 -29.78
C ASN A 121 -31.27 -41.05 -30.21
N SER A 122 -32.15 -40.06 -29.99
CA SER A 122 -33.54 -40.12 -30.48
C SER A 122 -33.61 -40.18 -32.02
N ALA A 123 -32.79 -39.38 -32.71
CA ALA A 123 -32.71 -39.41 -34.17
C ALA A 123 -32.17 -40.75 -34.71
N LEU A 124 -31.14 -41.30 -34.07
CA LEU A 124 -30.57 -42.61 -34.41
C LEU A 124 -31.59 -43.73 -34.19
N GLN A 125 -32.33 -43.71 -33.08
CA GLN A 125 -33.41 -44.67 -32.84
C GLN A 125 -34.52 -44.59 -33.89
N LYS A 126 -34.86 -43.38 -34.36
CA LYS A 126 -35.84 -43.22 -35.45
C LYS A 126 -35.32 -43.83 -36.76
N LYS A 127 -34.08 -43.51 -37.14
CA LYS A 127 -33.43 -44.08 -38.33
C LYS A 127 -33.30 -45.60 -38.25
N PHE A 128 -32.98 -46.14 -37.08
CA PHE A 128 -32.90 -47.57 -36.85
C PHE A 128 -34.26 -48.25 -37.11
N LYS A 129 -35.36 -47.66 -36.63
CA LYS A 129 -36.71 -48.17 -36.88
C LYS A 129 -37.08 -48.08 -38.37
N GLU A 130 -36.79 -46.96 -39.03
CA GLU A 130 -37.03 -46.78 -40.47
C GLU A 130 -36.28 -47.84 -41.29
N MET A 131 -34.98 -48.05 -41.02
CA MET A 131 -34.19 -49.09 -41.69
C MET A 131 -34.67 -50.51 -41.39
N ALA A 132 -35.14 -50.78 -40.17
CA ALA A 132 -35.70 -52.09 -39.82
C ALA A 132 -37.00 -52.38 -40.58
N GLU A 133 -37.85 -51.36 -40.78
CA GLU A 133 -39.07 -51.45 -41.59
C GLU A 133 -38.74 -51.66 -43.08
N GLU A 134 -37.79 -50.89 -43.63
CA GLU A 134 -37.31 -51.07 -45.01
C GLU A 134 -36.74 -52.47 -45.26
N LEU A 135 -35.92 -52.98 -44.32
CA LEU A 135 -35.37 -54.32 -44.41
C LEU A 135 -36.47 -55.39 -44.42
N SER A 136 -37.51 -55.21 -43.60
CA SER A 136 -38.68 -56.10 -43.61
C SER A 136 -39.41 -56.07 -44.96
N ASN A 137 -39.56 -54.90 -45.58
CA ASN A 137 -40.19 -54.76 -46.89
C ASN A 137 -39.36 -55.42 -47.99
N ILE A 138 -38.05 -55.19 -48.03
CA ILE A 138 -37.14 -55.80 -49.01
C ILE A 138 -37.16 -57.33 -48.89
N ASN A 139 -37.17 -57.87 -47.66
CA ASN A 139 -37.28 -59.32 -47.47
C ASN A 139 -38.60 -59.89 -48.02
N PHE A 140 -39.70 -59.14 -47.91
CA PHE A 140 -40.98 -59.54 -48.50
C PHE A 140 -40.94 -59.51 -50.03
N GLU A 141 -40.41 -58.43 -50.62
CA GLU A 141 -40.23 -58.31 -52.07
C GLU A 141 -39.31 -59.41 -52.64
N LEU A 142 -38.25 -59.77 -51.92
CA LEU A 142 -37.35 -60.86 -52.28
C LEU A 142 -38.08 -62.20 -52.33
N GLN A 143 -38.91 -62.49 -51.32
CA GLN A 143 -39.72 -63.72 -51.30
C GLN A 143 -40.71 -63.78 -52.47
N GLU A 144 -41.34 -62.65 -52.83
CA GLU A 144 -42.22 -62.59 -54.01
C GLU A 144 -41.44 -62.81 -55.32
N ALA A 145 -40.26 -62.21 -55.45
CA ALA A 145 -39.40 -62.37 -56.61
C ALA A 145 -38.88 -63.81 -56.77
N GLU A 146 -38.50 -64.47 -55.67
CA GLU A 146 -38.11 -65.89 -55.66
C GLU A 146 -39.28 -66.79 -56.09
N ALA A 147 -40.50 -66.52 -55.61
CA ALA A 147 -41.69 -67.27 -56.01
C ALA A 147 -42.02 -67.12 -57.51
N GLU A 148 -41.90 -65.91 -58.07
CA GLU A 148 -42.12 -65.70 -59.51
C GLU A 148 -40.97 -66.27 -60.36
N HIS A 149 -39.72 -66.20 -59.88
CA HIS A 149 -38.57 -66.87 -60.51
C HIS A 149 -38.81 -68.38 -60.66
N ASP A 150 -39.25 -69.05 -59.60
CA ASP A 150 -39.54 -70.49 -59.63
C ASP A 150 -40.72 -70.81 -60.57
N ARG A 151 -41.73 -69.94 -60.62
CA ARG A 151 -42.85 -70.05 -61.57
C ARG A 151 -42.40 -69.90 -63.02
N LEU A 152 -41.44 -69.02 -63.30
CA LEU A 152 -40.89 -68.81 -64.64
C LEU A 152 -39.95 -69.95 -65.05
N LEU A 153 -39.12 -70.46 -64.14
CA LEU A 153 -38.29 -71.65 -64.37
C LEU A 153 -39.14 -72.87 -64.77
N ALA A 154 -40.32 -73.04 -64.17
CA ALA A 154 -41.26 -74.10 -64.55
C ALA A 154 -41.80 -73.99 -65.99
N LYS A 155 -41.73 -72.81 -66.62
CA LYS A 155 -42.20 -72.56 -68.00
C LYS A 155 -41.11 -72.70 -69.07
N ILE A 156 -39.84 -72.74 -68.68
CA ILE A 156 -38.70 -72.64 -69.63
C ILE A 156 -38.40 -73.95 -70.37
N VAL A 157 -39.01 -75.09 -69.99
CA VAL A 157 -38.80 -76.38 -70.68
C VAL A 157 -40.12 -76.90 -71.27
N SER A 158 -40.51 -76.34 -72.42
CA SER A 158 -41.54 -76.93 -73.29
C SER A 158 -41.09 -76.92 -74.75
N SER A 159 -40.67 -78.09 -75.22
CA SER A 159 -40.59 -78.53 -76.62
C SER A 159 -39.53 -77.88 -77.56
N PRO A 160 -38.33 -78.48 -77.65
CA PRO A 160 -37.30 -78.17 -78.67
C PRO A 160 -37.70 -78.52 -80.11
N ASP A 161 -38.65 -79.44 -80.32
CA ASP A 161 -39.03 -79.91 -81.66
C ASP A 161 -40.00 -78.99 -82.41
N ARG A 162 -40.66 -78.06 -81.69
CA ARG A 162 -41.48 -77.01 -82.32
C ARG A 162 -40.61 -75.95 -83.01
N ARG A 163 -39.45 -75.64 -82.44
CA ARG A 163 -38.45 -74.67 -82.97
C ARG A 163 -37.75 -75.14 -84.25
N LYS A 164 -37.69 -76.45 -84.51
CA LYS A 164 -37.06 -77.01 -85.72
C LYS A 164 -37.90 -76.88 -86.99
N ARG A 165 -39.23 -76.70 -86.87
CA ARG A 165 -40.12 -76.53 -88.04
C ARG A 165 -40.28 -75.07 -88.46
N GLU A 166 -40.30 -74.14 -87.50
CA GLU A 166 -40.33 -72.69 -87.77
C GLU A 166 -39.05 -72.18 -88.46
N LEU A 167 -37.92 -72.87 -88.24
CA LEU A 167 -36.63 -72.60 -88.89
C LEU A 167 -36.63 -72.86 -90.41
N LEU A 168 -37.55 -73.67 -90.93
CA LEU A 168 -37.64 -73.99 -92.36
C LEU A 168 -38.53 -73.02 -93.12
N ASP A 169 -39.62 -72.53 -92.52
CA ASP A 169 -40.50 -71.51 -93.11
C ASP A 169 -39.86 -70.11 -93.09
N THR A 170 -39.03 -69.82 -92.09
CA THR A 170 -38.32 -68.52 -91.96
C THR A 170 -37.22 -68.33 -92.98
N ASN A 171 -36.73 -69.40 -93.62
CA ASN A 171 -35.65 -69.32 -94.61
C ASN A 171 -36.10 -68.68 -95.94
N ALA A 172 -37.41 -68.62 -96.20
CA ALA A 172 -38.00 -67.91 -97.35
C ALA A 172 -38.36 -66.44 -97.03
N SER A 173 -38.75 -66.14 -95.78
CA SER A 173 -38.81 -64.75 -95.26
C SER A 173 -37.41 -64.12 -95.16
N LEU A 174 -36.36 -64.94 -95.02
CA LEU A 174 -34.97 -64.53 -94.84
C LEU A 174 -34.43 -63.63 -95.95
N ASP A 175 -34.86 -63.77 -97.21
CA ASP A 175 -34.33 -62.96 -98.31
C ASP A 175 -35.04 -61.59 -98.46
N PHE A 176 -36.28 -61.46 -98.00
CA PHE A 176 -36.95 -60.17 -97.82
C PHE A 176 -36.44 -59.48 -96.56
N GLU A 177 -36.37 -60.23 -95.45
CA GLU A 177 -35.77 -59.78 -94.21
C GLU A 177 -34.30 -59.43 -94.38
N ARG A 178 -33.51 -60.02 -95.29
CA ARG A 178 -32.12 -59.59 -95.55
C ARG A 178 -32.00 -58.15 -96.06
N LYS A 179 -33.01 -57.66 -96.80
CA LYS A 179 -33.06 -56.25 -97.25
C LYS A 179 -33.55 -55.33 -96.13
N GLU A 180 -34.53 -55.79 -95.34
CA GLU A 180 -35.01 -55.09 -94.15
C GLU A 180 -33.95 -55.05 -93.04
N VAL A 181 -33.17 -56.11 -92.87
CA VAL A 181 -32.01 -56.26 -91.98
C VAL A 181 -30.89 -55.34 -92.42
N LYS A 182 -30.62 -55.14 -93.72
CA LYS A 182 -29.65 -54.11 -94.14
C LYS A 182 -30.11 -52.69 -93.80
N ALA A 183 -31.39 -52.37 -94.00
CA ALA A 183 -31.95 -51.07 -93.61
C ALA A 183 -32.02 -50.90 -92.08
N LEU A 184 -32.32 -51.97 -91.35
CA LEU A 184 -32.29 -52.03 -89.89
C LEU A 184 -30.85 -52.03 -89.36
N GLU A 185 -29.87 -52.57 -90.07
CA GLU A 185 -28.45 -52.53 -89.73
C GLU A 185 -27.90 -51.11 -89.90
N GLU A 186 -28.32 -50.38 -90.94
CA GLU A 186 -28.05 -48.94 -91.07
C GLU A 186 -28.71 -48.15 -89.93
N LYS A 187 -29.99 -48.40 -89.61
CA LYS A 187 -30.66 -47.79 -88.45
C LYS A 187 -30.02 -48.18 -87.12
N VAL A 188 -29.57 -49.42 -86.95
CA VAL A 188 -28.89 -49.90 -85.73
C VAL A 188 -27.50 -49.27 -85.65
N LYS A 189 -26.82 -49.06 -86.76
CA LYS A 189 -25.54 -48.34 -86.80
C LYS A 189 -25.74 -46.86 -86.47
N GLU A 190 -26.80 -46.24 -86.97
CA GLU A 190 -27.19 -44.86 -86.67
C GLU A 190 -27.66 -44.69 -85.22
N SER A 191 -28.45 -45.63 -84.69
CA SER A 191 -28.81 -45.72 -83.28
C SER A 191 -27.60 -46.02 -82.39
N ARG A 192 -26.66 -46.87 -82.79
CA ARG A 192 -25.39 -47.09 -82.05
C ARG A 192 -24.55 -45.82 -82.03
N SER A 193 -24.48 -45.10 -83.15
CA SER A 193 -23.83 -43.79 -83.20
C SER A 193 -24.54 -42.81 -82.27
N SER A 194 -25.87 -42.76 -82.28
CA SER A 194 -26.65 -41.92 -81.36
C SER A 194 -26.45 -42.32 -79.89
N ILE A 195 -26.37 -43.61 -79.57
CA ILE A 195 -26.07 -44.11 -78.22
C ILE A 195 -24.67 -43.69 -77.79
N VAL A 196 -23.67 -43.72 -78.69
CA VAL A 196 -22.32 -43.21 -78.39
C VAL A 196 -22.36 -41.71 -78.10
N HIS A 197 -23.08 -40.93 -78.91
CA HIS A 197 -23.24 -39.49 -78.66
C HIS A 197 -24.00 -39.19 -77.37
N VAL A 198 -25.05 -39.96 -77.04
CA VAL A 198 -25.82 -39.84 -75.80
C VAL A 198 -24.96 -40.22 -74.60
N ASN A 199 -24.19 -41.31 -74.68
CA ASN A 199 -23.26 -41.70 -73.62
C ASN A 199 -22.15 -40.66 -73.42
N GLN A 200 -21.65 -40.08 -74.51
CA GLN A 200 -20.68 -38.98 -74.43
C GLN A 200 -21.34 -37.72 -73.82
N ALA A 201 -22.58 -37.41 -74.18
CA ALA A 201 -23.33 -36.29 -73.62
C ALA A 201 -23.62 -36.50 -72.12
N LEU A 202 -24.00 -37.72 -71.71
CA LEU A 202 -24.19 -38.10 -70.31
C LEU A 202 -22.89 -37.98 -69.52
N LYS A 203 -21.77 -38.41 -70.10
CA LYS A 203 -20.45 -38.27 -69.48
C LYS A 203 -20.06 -36.80 -69.32
N ASN A 204 -20.24 -35.99 -70.37
CA ASN A 204 -20.02 -34.55 -70.30
C ASN A 204 -20.96 -33.87 -69.28
N PHE A 205 -22.20 -34.35 -69.12
CA PHE A 205 -23.14 -33.86 -68.11
C PHE A 205 -22.70 -34.20 -66.69
N ALA A 206 -22.21 -35.43 -66.47
CA ALA A 206 -21.66 -35.85 -65.18
C ALA A 206 -20.40 -35.04 -64.82
N ASP A 207 -19.51 -34.81 -65.80
CA ASP A 207 -18.32 -33.96 -65.61
C ASP A 207 -18.73 -32.51 -65.29
N ALA A 208 -19.74 -31.96 -65.98
CA ALA A 208 -20.28 -30.63 -65.71
C ALA A 208 -20.96 -30.53 -64.34
N GLU A 209 -21.72 -31.55 -63.91
CA GLU A 209 -22.34 -31.60 -62.59
C GLU A 209 -21.27 -31.62 -61.49
N GLN A 210 -20.19 -32.39 -61.69
CA GLN A 210 -19.08 -32.42 -60.76
C GLN A 210 -18.38 -31.06 -60.67
N MET A 211 -18.11 -30.39 -61.80
CA MET A 211 -17.55 -29.03 -61.78
C MET A 211 -18.45 -28.02 -61.07
N VAL A 212 -19.77 -28.13 -61.21
CA VAL A 212 -20.73 -27.27 -60.51
C VAL A 212 -20.72 -27.53 -59.00
N LYS A 213 -20.64 -28.79 -58.57
CA LYS A 213 -20.51 -29.14 -57.14
C LYS A 213 -19.21 -28.59 -56.54
N GLU A 214 -18.08 -28.79 -57.21
CA GLU A 214 -16.79 -28.26 -56.77
C GLU A 214 -16.79 -26.72 -56.70
N GLY A 215 -17.44 -26.05 -57.65
CA GLY A 215 -17.63 -24.60 -57.65
C GLY A 215 -18.50 -24.09 -56.49
N LEU A 216 -19.57 -24.81 -56.14
CA LEU A 216 -20.44 -24.50 -55.00
C LEU A 216 -19.68 -24.67 -53.67
N GLU A 217 -18.97 -25.77 -53.48
CA GLU A 217 -18.16 -25.99 -52.28
C GLU A 217 -17.05 -24.94 -52.12
N ALA A 218 -16.41 -24.53 -53.22
CA ALA A 218 -15.43 -23.45 -53.21
C ALA A 218 -16.07 -22.10 -52.82
N SER A 219 -17.26 -21.81 -53.34
CA SER A 219 -18.00 -20.59 -53.01
C SER A 219 -18.45 -20.54 -51.55
N GLU A 220 -18.90 -21.67 -50.99
CA GLU A 220 -19.25 -21.76 -49.57
C GLU A 220 -18.03 -21.53 -48.66
N LYS A 221 -16.88 -22.12 -49.01
CA LYS A 221 -15.61 -21.90 -48.29
C LYS A 221 -15.18 -20.43 -48.35
N GLU A 222 -15.30 -19.78 -49.50
CA GLU A 222 -14.99 -18.36 -49.66
C GLU A 222 -15.92 -17.48 -48.79
N ASN A 223 -17.22 -17.77 -48.77
CA ASN A 223 -18.18 -17.05 -47.94
C ASN A 223 -17.92 -17.23 -46.44
N MET A 224 -17.58 -18.45 -45.99
CA MET A 224 -17.17 -18.70 -44.61
C MET A 224 -15.89 -17.94 -44.25
N ALA A 225 -14.89 -17.95 -45.13
CA ALA A 225 -13.64 -17.22 -44.92
C ALA A 225 -13.87 -15.70 -44.86
N ARG A 226 -14.77 -15.15 -45.68
CA ARG A 226 -15.18 -13.74 -45.63
C ARG A 226 -15.87 -13.40 -44.30
N ALA A 227 -16.79 -14.23 -43.84
CA ALA A 227 -17.46 -14.01 -42.56
C ALA A 227 -16.47 -14.01 -41.38
N GLN A 228 -15.50 -14.93 -41.40
CA GLN A 228 -14.41 -14.95 -40.41
C GLN A 228 -13.49 -13.73 -40.50
N LEU A 229 -13.22 -13.24 -41.71
CA LEU A 229 -12.42 -12.02 -41.91
C LEU A 229 -13.16 -10.78 -41.34
N ASP A 230 -14.46 -10.66 -41.58
CA ASP A 230 -15.25 -9.55 -41.05
C ASP A 230 -15.35 -9.59 -39.51
N GLU A 231 -15.52 -10.78 -38.93
CA GLU A 231 -15.53 -10.98 -37.48
C GLU A 231 -14.17 -10.60 -36.86
N THR A 232 -13.07 -11.04 -37.47
CA THR A 232 -11.71 -10.72 -36.99
C THR A 232 -11.40 -9.23 -37.14
N LEU A 233 -11.86 -8.57 -38.21
CA LEU A 233 -11.74 -7.10 -38.36
C LEU A 233 -12.55 -6.34 -37.30
N ALA A 234 -13.75 -6.81 -36.96
CA ALA A 234 -14.55 -6.23 -35.88
C ALA A 234 -13.86 -6.38 -34.52
N LYS A 235 -13.31 -7.57 -34.22
CA LYS A 235 -12.51 -7.82 -33.01
C LYS A 235 -11.27 -6.93 -32.97
N LYS A 236 -10.56 -6.77 -34.09
CA LYS A 236 -9.37 -5.90 -34.20
C LYS A 236 -9.72 -4.44 -33.86
N LYS A 237 -10.78 -3.88 -34.45
CA LYS A 237 -11.22 -2.50 -34.16
C LYS A 237 -11.59 -2.31 -32.67
N LEU A 238 -12.22 -3.31 -32.06
CA LEU A 238 -12.55 -3.27 -30.63
C LEU A 238 -11.29 -3.25 -29.77
N VAL A 239 -10.30 -4.08 -30.11
CA VAL A 239 -8.99 -4.12 -29.42
C VAL A 239 -8.26 -2.79 -29.61
N GLU A 240 -8.21 -2.23 -30.81
CA GLU A 240 -7.59 -0.92 -31.07
C GLU A 240 -8.22 0.19 -30.22
N LYS A 241 -9.55 0.19 -30.07
CA LYS A 241 -10.25 1.15 -29.19
C LYS A 241 -9.87 0.98 -27.72
N LYS A 242 -9.78 -0.26 -27.23
CA LYS A 242 -9.34 -0.56 -25.86
C LYS A 242 -7.87 -0.18 -25.63
N VAL A 243 -7.00 -0.44 -26.60
CA VAL A 243 -5.60 -0.01 -26.55
C VAL A 243 -5.53 1.51 -26.46
N GLY A 244 -6.31 2.23 -27.26
CA GLY A 244 -6.41 3.69 -27.23
C GLY A 244 -6.83 4.24 -25.85
N SER A 245 -7.84 3.65 -25.20
CA SER A 245 -8.28 4.09 -23.86
C SER A 245 -7.21 3.83 -22.81
N VAL A 246 -6.61 2.63 -22.81
CA VAL A 246 -5.54 2.27 -21.87
C VAL A 246 -4.31 3.15 -22.06
N THR A 247 -3.96 3.52 -23.31
CA THR A 247 -2.86 4.46 -23.55
C THR A 247 -3.16 5.86 -23.01
N SER A 248 -4.40 6.34 -23.15
CA SER A 248 -4.81 7.64 -22.59
C SER A 248 -4.73 7.65 -21.06
N GLU A 249 -5.25 6.60 -20.42
CA GLU A 249 -5.17 6.44 -18.96
C GLU A 249 -3.72 6.36 -18.47
N LYS A 250 -2.87 5.63 -19.20
CA LYS A 250 -1.42 5.56 -18.91
C LYS A 250 -0.77 6.94 -18.97
N ASP A 251 -1.10 7.74 -19.97
CA ASP A 251 -0.52 9.08 -20.13
C ASP A 251 -1.00 10.04 -19.02
N GLU A 252 -2.27 9.95 -18.61
CA GLU A 252 -2.81 10.70 -17.47
C GLU A 252 -2.14 10.30 -16.15
N ILE A 253 -2.00 9.00 -15.90
CA ILE A 253 -1.29 8.48 -14.72
C ILE A 253 0.18 8.91 -14.75
N SER A 254 0.85 8.85 -15.91
CA SER A 254 2.24 9.30 -16.03
C SER A 254 2.39 10.80 -15.74
N ALA A 255 1.46 11.63 -16.22
CA ALA A 255 1.46 13.06 -15.96
C ALA A 255 1.21 13.39 -14.47
N THR A 256 0.29 12.69 -13.82
CA THR A 256 0.03 12.86 -12.38
C THR A 256 1.22 12.39 -11.53
N LEU A 257 1.86 11.28 -11.91
CA LEU A 257 3.04 10.75 -11.23
C LEU A 257 4.20 11.76 -11.27
N LYS A 258 4.50 12.34 -12.44
CA LYS A 258 5.50 13.41 -12.57
C LYS A 258 5.21 14.61 -11.68
N ARG A 259 3.96 15.06 -11.61
CA ARG A 259 3.55 16.18 -10.72
C ARG A 259 3.77 15.84 -9.25
N LEU A 260 3.46 14.61 -8.84
CA LEU A 260 3.67 14.15 -7.47
C LEU A 260 5.17 14.03 -7.14
N GLU A 261 5.98 13.52 -8.06
CA GLU A 261 7.44 13.46 -7.91
C GLU A 261 8.05 14.85 -7.75
N GLU A 262 7.64 15.83 -8.56
CA GLU A 262 8.08 17.22 -8.42
C GLU A 262 7.68 17.82 -7.07
N LYS A 263 6.44 17.58 -6.62
CA LYS A 263 5.95 18.04 -5.31
C LYS A 263 6.77 17.41 -4.18
N LEU A 264 7.04 16.11 -4.27
CA LEU A 264 7.82 15.36 -3.30
C LEU A 264 9.28 15.85 -3.27
N HIS A 265 9.87 16.12 -4.43
CA HIS A 265 11.21 16.69 -4.54
C HIS A 265 11.28 18.08 -3.88
N ARG A 266 10.30 18.96 -4.13
CA ARG A 266 10.19 20.28 -3.47
C ARG A 266 10.07 20.14 -1.96
N MET A 267 9.21 19.26 -1.47
CA MET A 267 9.04 19.01 -0.04
C MET A 267 10.32 18.48 0.62
N ARG A 268 11.03 17.52 -0.03
CA ARG A 268 12.33 17.04 0.45
C ARG A 268 13.38 18.14 0.51
N LYS A 269 13.45 19.01 -0.51
CA LYS A 269 14.37 20.16 -0.52
C LYS A 269 14.05 21.13 0.62
N GLN A 270 12.76 21.43 0.84
CA GLN A 270 12.32 22.30 1.93
C GLN A 270 12.62 21.69 3.31
N ALA A 271 12.36 20.38 3.49
CA ALA A 271 12.69 19.67 4.73
C ALA A 271 14.19 19.69 5.00
N LYS A 272 15.02 19.47 3.98
CA LYS A 272 16.48 19.55 4.10
C LYS A 272 16.95 20.95 4.52
N LEU A 273 16.40 22.00 3.92
CA LEU A 273 16.70 23.39 4.29
C LEU A 273 16.29 23.72 5.73
N LYS A 274 15.09 23.29 6.16
CA LYS A 274 14.66 23.46 7.55
C LYS A 274 15.55 22.69 8.53
N MET A 275 15.97 21.47 8.16
CA MET A 275 16.86 20.67 8.99
C MET A 275 18.26 21.28 9.09
N THR A 276 18.81 21.85 8.02
CA THR A 276 20.11 22.56 8.08
C THR A 276 20.00 23.82 8.94
N ALA A 277 18.94 24.63 8.77
CA ALA A 277 18.72 25.81 9.59
C ALA A 277 18.56 25.46 11.09
N ALA A 278 17.82 24.39 11.40
CA ALA A 278 17.67 23.92 12.77
C ALA A 278 19.00 23.41 13.37
N LYS A 279 19.84 22.75 12.56
CA LYS A 279 21.18 22.33 12.98
C LYS A 279 22.11 23.52 13.24
N GLU A 280 22.08 24.52 12.38
CA GLU A 280 22.86 25.76 12.55
C GLU A 280 22.45 26.48 13.83
N SER A 281 21.14 26.66 14.05
CA SER A 281 20.61 27.26 15.28
C SER A 281 20.95 26.45 16.54
N LEU A 282 20.96 25.12 16.44
CA LEU A 282 21.36 24.26 17.55
C LEU A 282 22.85 24.40 17.87
N GLU A 283 23.72 24.47 16.87
CA GLU A 283 25.16 24.68 17.09
C GLU A 283 25.46 26.07 17.64
N GLU A 284 24.74 27.10 17.19
CA GLU A 284 24.83 28.45 17.77
C GLU A 284 24.43 28.45 19.25
N ALA A 285 23.29 27.83 19.59
CA ALA A 285 22.85 27.71 20.99
C ALA A 285 23.83 26.89 21.86
N LYS A 286 24.46 25.84 21.31
CA LYS A 286 25.51 25.10 22.01
C LYS A 286 26.77 25.93 22.22
N GLN A 287 27.13 26.75 21.25
CA GLN A 287 28.28 27.64 21.38
C GLN A 287 28.00 28.67 22.47
N GLU A 288 26.85 29.32 22.46
CA GLU A 288 26.42 30.24 23.53
C GLU A 288 26.44 29.55 24.90
N LEU A 289 25.95 28.31 24.99
CA LEU A 289 25.99 27.55 26.25
C LEU A 289 27.43 27.35 26.76
N ARG A 290 28.37 26.96 25.88
CA ARG A 290 29.78 26.80 26.26
C ARG A 290 30.41 28.12 26.72
N GLU A 291 30.03 29.23 26.09
CA GLU A 291 30.50 30.56 26.51
C GLU A 291 29.98 30.89 27.91
N VAL A 292 28.69 30.65 28.16
CA VAL A 292 28.03 30.84 29.47
C VAL A 292 28.64 29.95 30.55
N GLU A 293 28.96 28.69 30.24
CA GLU A 293 29.62 27.74 31.15
C GLU A 293 31.04 28.21 31.51
N ARG A 294 31.83 28.65 30.53
CA ARG A 294 33.16 29.22 30.76
C ARG A 294 33.08 30.48 31.64
N ASP A 295 32.17 31.40 31.32
CA ASP A 295 31.93 32.61 32.12
C ASP A 295 31.45 32.25 33.53
N HIS A 296 30.74 31.13 33.70
CA HIS A 296 30.38 30.62 35.02
C HIS A 296 31.59 30.09 35.80
N LEU A 297 32.45 29.30 35.18
CA LEU A 297 33.68 28.78 35.81
C LEU A 297 34.66 29.90 36.19
N GLU A 298 34.89 30.85 35.28
CA GLU A 298 35.66 32.06 35.59
C GLU A 298 34.99 32.87 36.70
N GLY A 299 33.65 32.90 36.68
CA GLY A 299 32.78 33.44 37.72
C GLY A 299 33.07 32.82 39.09
N LEU A 300 33.10 31.49 39.17
CA LEU A 300 33.34 30.75 40.41
C LEU A 300 34.76 30.95 40.93
N ALA A 301 35.77 30.80 40.08
CA ALA A 301 37.17 31.05 40.45
C ALA A 301 37.38 32.47 41.01
N ARG A 302 36.59 33.41 40.50
CA ARG A 302 36.56 34.78 41.00
C ARG A 302 35.98 34.95 42.38
N ILE A 303 34.84 34.30 42.64
CA ILE A 303 34.22 34.32 43.97
C ILE A 303 35.19 33.73 44.98
N GLU A 304 35.79 32.58 44.66
CA GLU A 304 36.75 31.92 45.54
C GLU A 304 37.95 32.80 45.88
N ALA A 305 38.52 33.49 44.88
CA ALA A 305 39.61 34.45 45.11
C ALA A 305 39.15 35.64 45.98
N GLY A 306 37.98 36.21 45.70
CA GLY A 306 37.43 37.32 46.49
C GLY A 306 37.10 36.92 47.94
N GLU A 307 36.56 35.72 48.16
CA GLU A 307 36.31 35.17 49.49
C GLU A 307 37.61 34.97 50.28
N ALA A 308 38.68 34.53 49.61
CA ALA A 308 40.00 34.41 50.23
C ALA A 308 40.56 35.78 50.65
N GLU A 309 40.39 36.81 49.81
CA GLU A 309 40.78 38.19 50.15
C GLU A 309 39.96 38.77 51.32
N VAL A 310 38.64 38.57 51.32
CA VAL A 310 37.77 39.02 52.43
C VAL A 310 38.20 38.37 53.73
N LYS A 311 38.43 37.04 53.74
CA LYS A 311 38.94 36.33 54.93
C LYS A 311 40.28 36.91 55.41
N ALA A 312 41.18 37.26 54.49
CA ALA A 312 42.46 37.90 54.85
C ALA A 312 42.28 39.30 55.46
N ILE A 313 41.35 40.10 54.93
CA ILE A 313 41.04 41.43 55.46
C ILE A 313 40.36 41.33 56.83
N GLU A 314 39.41 40.40 57.01
CA GLU A 314 38.75 40.14 58.29
C GLU A 314 39.77 39.75 59.35
N ALA A 315 40.71 38.85 59.03
CA ALA A 315 41.82 38.50 59.91
C ALA A 315 42.68 39.72 60.29
N ARG A 316 42.95 40.63 59.35
CA ARG A 316 43.71 41.85 59.61
C ARG A 316 42.94 42.86 60.48
N ILE A 317 41.65 43.04 60.24
CA ILE A 317 40.79 43.91 61.05
C ILE A 317 40.75 43.39 62.48
N GLU A 318 40.59 42.08 62.66
CA GLU A 318 40.55 41.49 64.00
C GLU A 318 41.89 41.66 64.73
N ALA A 319 43.02 41.48 64.03
CA ALA A 319 44.34 41.77 64.59
C ALA A 319 44.49 43.24 65.01
N GLU A 320 44.05 44.20 64.20
CA GLU A 320 44.13 45.63 64.54
C GLU A 320 43.16 46.02 65.66
N ARG A 321 41.97 45.40 65.71
CA ARG A 321 41.03 45.54 66.83
C ARG A 321 41.64 45.06 68.14
N GLN A 322 42.31 43.91 68.11
CA GLN A 322 43.01 43.40 69.29
C GLN A 322 44.11 44.38 69.73
N LYS A 323 44.89 44.91 68.78
CA LYS A 323 45.94 45.90 69.07
C LYS A 323 45.39 47.21 69.66
N THR A 324 44.37 47.80 69.03
CA THR A 324 43.73 49.03 69.52
C THR A 324 43.06 48.83 70.87
N ASN A 325 42.48 47.66 71.13
CA ASN A 325 41.90 47.35 72.44
C ASN A 325 42.99 47.29 73.53
N VAL A 326 44.17 46.75 73.21
CA VAL A 326 45.34 46.81 74.11
C VAL A 326 45.76 48.26 74.36
N GLU A 327 45.90 49.08 73.30
CA GLU A 327 46.27 50.51 73.42
C GLU A 327 45.25 51.31 74.24
N ILE A 328 43.94 51.07 74.08
CA ILE A 328 42.89 51.72 74.90
C ILE A 328 43.02 51.31 76.36
N GLN A 329 43.29 50.02 76.65
CA GLN A 329 43.49 49.58 78.02
C GLN A 329 44.73 50.22 78.66
N GLU A 330 45.81 50.37 77.91
CA GLU A 330 47.01 51.09 78.35
C GLU A 330 46.70 52.58 78.64
N MET A 331 45.94 53.24 77.76
CA MET A 331 45.55 54.64 77.95
C MET A 331 44.62 54.83 79.16
N ILE A 332 43.66 53.93 79.38
CA ILE A 332 42.81 53.94 80.58
C ILE A 332 43.65 53.78 81.85
N ALA A 333 44.67 52.90 81.82
CA ALA A 333 45.58 52.73 82.94
C ALA A 333 46.37 54.02 83.23
N GLN A 334 46.89 54.68 82.19
CA GLN A 334 47.58 55.97 82.31
C GLN A 334 46.67 57.09 82.83
N TYR A 335 45.41 57.17 82.38
CA TYR A 335 44.45 58.16 82.88
C TYR A 335 44.14 57.95 84.37
N ARG A 336 44.01 56.70 84.82
CA ARG A 336 43.80 56.39 86.24
C ARG A 336 45.00 56.81 87.10
N GLU A 337 46.21 56.59 86.60
CA GLU A 337 47.44 57.01 87.29
C GLU A 337 47.52 58.53 87.44
N VAL A 338 47.15 59.28 86.39
CA VAL A 338 47.07 60.75 86.45
C VAL A 338 45.93 61.22 87.36
N GLU A 339 44.77 60.56 87.33
CA GLU A 339 43.64 60.85 88.21
C GLU A 339 44.02 60.66 89.69
N GLU A 340 44.72 59.55 90.02
CA GLU A 340 45.29 59.32 91.35
C GLU A 340 46.26 60.44 91.74
N SER A 341 47.20 60.81 90.85
CA SER A 341 48.16 61.89 91.11
C SER A 341 47.50 63.26 91.33
N VAL A 342 46.44 63.60 90.58
CA VAL A 342 45.71 64.87 90.73
C VAL A 342 44.84 64.87 91.99
N LEU A 343 44.29 63.71 92.39
CA LEU A 343 43.59 63.55 93.66
C LEU A 343 44.57 63.70 94.84
N GLU A 344 45.78 63.16 94.73
CA GLU A 344 46.86 63.37 95.69
C GLU A 344 47.27 64.86 95.78
N GLU A 345 47.48 65.54 94.66
CA GLU A 345 47.79 66.99 94.67
C GLU A 345 46.63 67.85 95.22
N ASN A 346 45.37 67.53 94.91
CA ASN A 346 44.22 68.25 95.45
C ASN A 346 44.02 68.00 96.95
N THR A 347 44.32 66.79 97.44
CA THR A 347 44.28 66.50 98.89
C THR A 347 45.43 67.20 99.63
N GLU A 348 46.60 67.35 99.00
CA GLU A 348 47.69 68.17 99.53
C GLU A 348 47.36 69.68 99.52
N LEU A 349 46.73 70.20 98.46
CA LEU A 349 46.26 71.59 98.37
C LEU A 349 45.15 71.92 99.37
N LEU A 350 44.22 70.99 99.60
CA LEU A 350 43.19 71.10 100.64
C LEU A 350 43.81 71.11 102.04
N ASN A 351 44.87 70.33 102.26
CA ASN A 351 45.65 70.35 103.50
C ASN A 351 46.47 71.65 103.69
N GLN A 352 46.92 72.29 102.60
CA GLN A 352 47.66 73.55 102.65
C GLN A 352 46.77 74.80 102.81
N LEU A 353 45.48 74.74 102.45
CA LEU A 353 44.53 75.85 102.57
C LEU A 353 43.79 75.92 103.92
N GLY A 354 44.06 75.04 104.87
CA GLY A 354 43.59 75.16 106.25
C GLY A 354 42.06 75.14 106.41
N VAL A 355 41.35 74.38 105.56
CA VAL A 355 39.94 74.04 105.79
C VAL A 355 39.88 72.62 106.33
N ALA A 356 39.99 72.53 107.65
CA ALA A 356 39.36 71.43 108.36
C ALA A 356 37.84 71.64 108.25
N THR A 357 37.17 70.74 107.55
CA THR A 357 35.76 70.43 107.82
C THR A 357 35.67 68.93 108.03
N GLU A 358 35.57 68.57 109.31
CA GLU A 358 34.74 67.47 109.85
C GLU A 358 33.41 67.41 109.06
N ASP A 359 32.85 66.29 108.60
CA ASP A 359 32.95 64.85 108.91
C ASP A 359 33.13 64.00 107.65
#